data_AF-A0A954QQG4-F1
#
_entry.id   AF-A0A954QQG4-F1
#
_cell.length_a   1.000
_cell.length_b   1.000
_cell.length_c   1.000
_cell.angle_alpha   90.00
_cell.angle_beta   90.00
_cell.angle_gamma   90.00
#
_symmetry.space_group_name_H-M   'P 1'
#
loop_
_entity.id
_entity.type
_entity.pdbx_description
1 polymer ?
#
loop_
_entity_poly.entity_id
_entity_poly.type
_entity_poly.pdbx_seq_one_letter_code
_entity_poly.pdbx_strand_id
1 'polypeptide(L)'
;MSIVLIDQAISKPATDQRTKRYLPACFIIAGLAFAATAYAQKPIESAVQLDAKNELVPQNLLRLVHAPEVQRELGFSPEQVNGLEEFFEHVDGTWFRSRVLAVDKQRLIMAELETKLHAWLSQHASTEQRERLQQLEYRSLGIRMLLRNDAAKQIGLDSAQRAVFNKLARATQDALAAAQVAAQKGEIPEKLQSAAMEATQAEQAALKTQLRPEQQQKITKLLGAPFDTSSLERIYPMAPELIPVEHWLNSKPLQLKELRGKVILIHFYAFQCHNCHAN
;
A
#
# COMPACT_ATOMS: atom_id res chain seq x y z
N MET A 1 -24.33 10.70 18.65
CA MET A 1 -24.33 12.15 18.39
C MET A 1 -22.89 12.62 18.59
N SER A 2 -22.10 12.62 17.53
CA SER A 2 -20.67 12.94 17.58
C SER A 2 -20.48 14.39 17.17
N ILE A 3 -19.90 15.18 18.07
CA ILE A 3 -19.66 16.61 17.88
C ILE A 3 -18.14 16.79 17.81
N VAL A 4 -17.66 17.41 16.72
CA VAL A 4 -16.26 17.84 16.57
C VAL A 4 -16.23 19.35 16.71
N LEU A 5 -15.43 19.87 17.65
CA LEU A 5 -15.22 21.31 17.86
C LEU A 5 -13.82 21.69 17.38
N ILE A 6 -13.75 22.59 16.39
CA ILE A 6 -12.51 23.23 15.94
C ILE A 6 -12.76 24.74 15.91
N ASP A 7 -11.88 25.50 16.56
CA ASP A 7 -11.97 26.95 16.70
C ASP A 7 -11.06 27.62 15.65
N GLN A 8 -11.63 28.40 14.71
CA GLN A 8 -10.85 29.26 13.79
C GLN A 8 -11.56 30.57 13.40
N ALA A 9 -10.73 31.62 13.33
CA ALA A 9 -11.03 33.00 12.99
C ALA A 9 -11.31 33.25 11.49
N ILE A 10 -12.03 34.35 11.22
CA ILE A 10 -12.84 34.64 10.04
C ILE A 10 -12.09 35.43 8.95
N SER A 11 -12.21 35.03 7.68
CA SER A 11 -12.27 35.98 6.54
C SER A 11 -13.15 35.44 5.40
N LYS A 12 -13.84 36.33 4.67
CA LYS A 12 -14.95 36.07 3.72
C LYS A 12 -14.48 35.86 2.26
N PRO A 13 -15.17 35.05 1.43
CA PRO A 13 -14.87 34.84 0.01
C PRO A 13 -15.82 35.60 -0.95
N ALA A 14 -15.40 35.70 -2.22
CA ALA A 14 -16.17 36.21 -3.36
C ALA A 14 -16.60 35.08 -4.32
N THR A 15 -17.74 35.30 -4.94
CA THR A 15 -18.59 34.41 -5.77
C THR A 15 -18.19 34.42 -7.25
N ASP A 16 -18.38 33.32 -8.00
CA ASP A 16 -19.12 33.36 -9.28
C ASP A 16 -19.55 31.96 -9.78
N GLN A 17 -20.72 31.94 -10.42
CA GLN A 17 -21.45 30.85 -11.05
C GLN A 17 -21.22 30.82 -12.56
N ARG A 18 -21.40 29.66 -13.21
CA ARG A 18 -21.94 29.48 -14.58
C ARG A 18 -22.19 27.97 -14.79
N THR A 19 -23.43 27.46 -14.94
CA THR A 19 -24.27 27.34 -16.16
C THR A 19 -23.49 26.83 -17.39
N LYS A 20 -23.89 25.85 -18.21
CA LYS A 20 -25.18 25.29 -18.67
C LYS A 20 -24.88 24.02 -19.54
N ARG A 21 -25.61 22.92 -19.40
CA ARG A 21 -26.60 22.31 -20.35
C ARG A 21 -26.14 21.59 -21.65
N TYR A 22 -26.56 20.32 -21.70
CA TYR A 22 -27.16 19.49 -22.79
C TYR A 22 -26.34 18.93 -23.97
N LEU A 23 -26.52 17.62 -24.20
CA LEU A 23 -26.47 16.90 -25.48
C LEU A 23 -27.43 15.69 -25.43
N PRO A 24 -28.27 15.42 -26.46
CA PRO A 24 -29.14 14.24 -26.50
C PRO A 24 -28.77 13.20 -27.59
N ALA A 25 -29.43 12.04 -27.48
CA ALA A 25 -29.80 11.04 -28.51
C ALA A 25 -28.66 10.15 -29.09
N CYS A 26 -28.65 8.86 -28.75
CA CYS A 26 -29.36 7.74 -29.41
C CYS A 26 -28.74 7.29 -30.74
N PHE A 27 -28.11 6.12 -30.75
CA PHE A 27 -28.12 5.20 -31.89
C PHE A 27 -28.22 3.75 -31.39
N ILE A 28 -29.31 3.09 -31.78
CA ILE A 28 -29.56 1.66 -31.63
C ILE A 28 -28.95 0.97 -32.85
N ILE A 29 -28.09 -0.03 -32.64
CA ILE A 29 -27.70 -0.98 -33.69
C ILE A 29 -28.04 -2.38 -33.20
N ALA A 30 -28.95 -3.02 -33.94
CA ALA A 30 -29.29 -4.43 -33.82
C ALA A 30 -28.15 -5.31 -34.34
N GLY A 31 -27.77 -6.33 -33.58
CA GLY A 31 -26.69 -7.26 -33.92
C GLY A 31 -27.00 -8.69 -33.47
N LEU A 32 -27.33 -9.52 -34.47
CA LEU A 32 -27.18 -10.98 -34.59
C LEU A 32 -26.80 -11.77 -33.33
N ALA A 33 -27.70 -12.68 -32.93
CA ALA A 33 -27.47 -13.71 -31.92
C ALA A 33 -26.46 -14.75 -32.42
N PHE A 34 -25.20 -14.61 -32.03
CA PHE A 34 -24.22 -15.71 -32.02
C PHE A 34 -24.37 -16.46 -30.69
N ALA A 35 -24.83 -17.72 -30.76
CA ALA A 35 -24.75 -18.63 -29.62
C ALA A 35 -23.29 -19.02 -29.40
N ALA A 36 -22.53 -18.17 -28.70
CA ALA A 36 -21.23 -18.53 -28.16
C ALA A 36 -21.48 -19.39 -26.92
N THR A 37 -21.15 -20.67 -26.99
CA THR A 37 -20.93 -21.50 -25.81
C THR A 37 -19.80 -20.87 -25.01
N ALA A 38 -20.14 -20.04 -24.04
CA ALA A 38 -19.21 -19.50 -23.07
C ALA A 38 -18.72 -20.65 -22.20
N TYR A 39 -17.62 -21.29 -22.62
CA TYR A 39 -16.72 -21.89 -21.65
C TYR A 39 -16.31 -20.75 -20.73
N ALA A 40 -16.87 -20.73 -19.53
CA ALA A 40 -16.43 -19.83 -18.48
C ALA A 40 -14.96 -20.17 -18.19
N GLN A 41 -14.06 -19.47 -18.88
CA GLN A 41 -12.66 -19.42 -18.53
C GLN A 41 -12.63 -18.95 -17.09
N LYS A 42 -12.32 -19.86 -16.17
CA LYS A 42 -12.02 -19.50 -14.77
C LYS A 42 -11.00 -18.37 -14.86
N PRO A 43 -11.25 -17.18 -14.27
CA PRO A 43 -10.39 -16.03 -14.49
C PRO A 43 -8.97 -16.45 -14.11
N ILE A 44 -8.04 -16.28 -15.05
CA ILE A 44 -6.62 -16.53 -14.81
C ILE A 44 -6.22 -15.54 -13.72
N GLU A 45 -6.02 -16.06 -12.52
CA GLU A 45 -5.66 -15.29 -11.33
C GLU A 45 -4.37 -14.52 -11.63
N SER A 46 -4.40 -13.19 -11.46
CA SER A 46 -3.27 -12.35 -11.85
C SER A 46 -2.04 -12.67 -10.98
N ALA A 47 -0.82 -12.43 -11.49
CA ALA A 47 0.40 -12.63 -10.70
C ALA A 47 0.36 -11.84 -9.37
N VAL A 48 -0.29 -10.66 -9.38
CA VAL A 48 -0.54 -9.84 -8.19
C VAL A 48 -1.43 -10.56 -7.18
N GLN A 49 -2.49 -11.25 -7.61
CA GLN A 49 -3.37 -12.03 -6.71
C GLN A 49 -2.68 -13.27 -6.14
N LEU A 50 -1.83 -13.94 -6.92
CA LEU A 50 -1.05 -15.09 -6.47
C LEU A 50 0.04 -14.69 -5.46
N ASP A 51 0.73 -13.57 -5.70
CA ASP A 51 1.73 -13.04 -4.77
C ASP A 51 1.07 -12.44 -3.51
N ALA A 52 -0.12 -11.86 -3.62
CA ALA A 52 -0.89 -11.37 -2.48
C ALA A 52 -1.24 -12.46 -1.46
N LYS A 53 -1.52 -13.68 -1.94
CA LYS A 53 -1.76 -14.85 -1.08
C LYS A 53 -0.49 -15.36 -0.39
N ASN A 54 0.69 -14.97 -0.85
CA ASN A 54 1.94 -15.34 -0.19
C ASN A 54 2.20 -14.41 1.00
N GLU A 55 1.71 -14.79 2.17
CA GLU A 55 1.87 -14.03 3.42
C GLU A 55 3.32 -13.72 3.80
N LEU A 56 4.29 -14.48 3.26
CA LEU A 56 5.71 -14.25 3.50
C LEU A 56 6.21 -13.00 2.78
N VAL A 57 5.55 -12.55 1.70
CA VAL A 57 5.94 -11.35 0.94
C VAL A 57 5.23 -10.13 1.52
N PRO A 58 5.97 -9.14 2.06
CA PRO A 58 5.39 -7.86 2.48
C PRO A 58 4.73 -7.11 1.30
N GLN A 59 3.67 -6.34 1.58
CA GLN A 59 3.02 -5.46 0.60
C GLN A 59 3.41 -4.01 0.86
N ASN A 60 4.46 -3.56 0.15
CA ASN A 60 5.08 -2.26 0.37
C ASN A 60 4.75 -1.23 -0.73
N LEU A 61 4.11 -1.64 -1.83
CA LEU A 61 4.00 -0.79 -3.02
C LEU A 61 3.24 0.51 -2.72
N LEU A 62 2.09 0.44 -2.05
CA LEU A 62 1.34 1.64 -1.67
C LEU A 62 2.17 2.55 -0.75
N ARG A 63 2.90 1.97 0.22
CA ARG A 63 3.76 2.72 1.14
C ARG A 63 4.86 3.48 0.41
N LEU A 64 5.50 2.83 -0.56
CA LEU A 64 6.56 3.44 -1.36
C LEU A 64 6.03 4.62 -2.15
N VAL A 65 4.92 4.45 -2.87
CA VAL A 65 4.41 5.51 -3.75
C VAL A 65 3.86 6.71 -2.96
N HIS A 66 3.46 6.53 -1.70
CA HIS A 66 3.10 7.63 -0.81
C HIS A 66 4.30 8.50 -0.37
N ALA A 67 5.50 7.94 -0.34
CA ALA A 67 6.67 8.62 0.18
C ALA A 67 7.16 9.71 -0.81
N PRO A 68 7.28 10.98 -0.38
CA PRO A 68 7.79 12.05 -1.23
C PRO A 68 9.19 11.77 -1.78
N GLU A 69 10.03 11.05 -1.02
CA GLU A 69 11.37 10.63 -1.44
C GLU A 69 11.30 9.73 -2.68
N VAL A 70 10.36 8.79 -2.70
CA VAL A 70 10.15 7.89 -3.83
C VAL A 70 9.60 8.65 -5.02
N GLN A 71 8.64 9.55 -4.81
CA GLN A 71 8.09 10.37 -5.90
C GLN A 71 9.17 11.24 -6.57
N ARG A 72 10.09 11.81 -5.77
CA ARG A 72 11.28 12.54 -6.27
C ARG A 72 12.24 11.61 -7.01
N GLU A 73 12.53 10.43 -6.47
CA GLU A 73 13.38 9.41 -7.11
C GLU A 73 12.84 8.95 -8.46
N LEU A 74 11.52 8.84 -8.60
CA LEU A 74 10.85 8.52 -9.85
C LEU A 74 10.80 9.70 -10.84
N GLY A 75 11.20 10.90 -10.40
CA GLY A 75 11.09 12.11 -11.22
C GLY A 75 9.65 12.41 -11.63
N PHE A 76 8.67 12.17 -10.74
CA PHE A 76 7.29 12.56 -11.02
C PHE A 76 7.17 14.07 -11.18
N SER A 77 6.53 14.49 -12.27
CA SER A 77 6.15 15.88 -12.51
C SER A 77 5.11 16.36 -11.49
N PRO A 78 4.96 17.68 -11.29
CA PRO A 78 3.91 18.23 -10.44
C PRO A 78 2.51 17.71 -10.80
N GLU A 79 2.22 17.55 -12.09
CA GLU A 79 0.96 17.00 -12.59
C GLU A 79 0.76 15.54 -12.18
N GLN A 80 1.82 14.72 -12.27
CA GLN A 80 1.78 13.32 -11.83
C GLN A 80 1.62 13.21 -10.31
N VAL A 81 2.31 14.06 -9.54
CA VAL A 81 2.17 14.08 -8.07
C VAL A 81 0.74 14.46 -7.69
N ASN A 82 0.17 15.50 -8.30
CA ASN A 82 -1.22 15.89 -8.04
C ASN A 82 -2.20 14.78 -8.43
N GLY A 83 -2.05 14.17 -9.61
CA GLY A 83 -2.90 13.04 -10.02
C GLY A 83 -2.77 11.82 -9.11
N LEU A 84 -1.60 11.63 -8.50
CA LEU A 84 -1.38 10.58 -7.51
C LEU A 84 -2.03 10.90 -6.17
N GLU A 85 -2.01 12.16 -5.73
CA GLU A 85 -2.77 12.59 -4.55
C GLU A 85 -4.28 12.39 -4.75
N GLU A 86 -4.82 12.75 -5.93
CA GLU A 86 -6.21 12.47 -6.29
C GLU A 86 -6.51 10.96 -6.28
N PHE A 87 -5.59 10.13 -6.78
CA PHE A 87 -5.71 8.68 -6.68
C PHE A 87 -5.78 8.21 -5.21
N PHE A 88 -4.92 8.74 -4.34
CA PHE A 88 -4.89 8.41 -2.91
C PHE A 88 -6.20 8.76 -2.19
N GLU A 89 -6.85 9.87 -2.52
CA GLU A 89 -8.17 10.23 -1.97
C GLU A 89 -9.21 9.11 -2.13
N HIS A 90 -9.11 8.31 -3.19
CA HIS A 90 -10.04 7.21 -3.49
C HIS A 90 -9.65 5.89 -2.82
N VAL A 91 -8.35 5.62 -2.62
CA VAL A 91 -7.89 4.32 -2.12
C VAL A 91 -7.58 4.31 -0.62
N ASP A 92 -7.14 5.44 -0.07
CA ASP A 92 -6.62 5.50 1.30
C ASP A 92 -7.68 5.30 2.36
N GLY A 93 -8.92 5.72 2.10
CA GLY A 93 -10.03 5.41 3.01
C GLY A 93 -10.21 3.90 3.21
N THR A 94 -10.08 3.13 2.13
CA THR A 94 -10.20 1.67 2.16
C THR A 94 -8.97 1.03 2.81
N TRP A 95 -7.77 1.53 2.49
CA TRP A 95 -6.54 1.09 3.13
C TRP A 95 -6.55 1.35 4.64
N PHE A 96 -6.93 2.56 5.08
CA PHE A 96 -6.97 2.95 6.47
C PHE A 96 -7.89 2.06 7.30
N ARG A 97 -9.09 1.76 6.76
CA ARG A 97 -10.07 0.88 7.41
C ARG A 97 -9.64 -0.58 7.42
N SER A 98 -8.82 -1.05 6.48
CA SER A 98 -8.42 -2.45 6.46
C SER A 98 -7.65 -2.84 7.73
N ARG A 99 -6.95 -1.90 8.37
CA ARG A 99 -6.14 -2.12 9.59
C ARG A 99 -6.89 -2.77 10.76
N VAL A 100 -8.21 -2.68 10.84
CA VAL A 100 -9.01 -3.32 11.90
C VAL A 100 -9.46 -4.74 11.55
N LEU A 101 -9.20 -5.21 10.34
CA LEU A 101 -9.60 -6.52 9.86
C LEU A 101 -8.54 -7.58 10.18
N ALA A 102 -8.89 -8.86 10.00
CA ALA A 102 -7.91 -9.95 10.03
C ALA A 102 -6.89 -9.84 8.88
N VAL A 103 -5.67 -10.34 9.09
CA VAL A 103 -4.51 -10.16 8.19
C VAL A 103 -4.79 -10.70 6.79
N ASP A 104 -5.44 -11.85 6.66
CA ASP A 104 -5.83 -12.44 5.38
C ASP A 104 -6.73 -11.49 4.57
N LYS A 105 -7.71 -10.86 5.22
CA LYS A 105 -8.60 -9.87 4.59
C LYS A 105 -7.86 -8.58 4.24
N GLN A 106 -6.97 -8.13 5.13
CA GLN A 106 -6.12 -6.96 4.86
C GLN A 106 -5.33 -7.15 3.57
N ARG A 107 -4.68 -8.31 3.40
CA ARG A 107 -3.84 -8.60 2.23
C ARG A 107 -4.62 -8.61 0.92
N LEU A 108 -5.83 -9.17 0.92
CA LEU A 108 -6.71 -9.16 -0.24
C LEU A 108 -7.11 -7.74 -0.64
N ILE A 109 -7.45 -6.89 0.34
CA ILE A 109 -7.75 -5.47 0.10
C ILE A 109 -6.52 -4.76 -0.47
N MET A 110 -5.35 -4.95 0.15
CA MET A 110 -4.10 -4.37 -0.32
C MET A 110 -3.80 -4.75 -1.77
N ALA A 111 -4.00 -6.01 -2.14
CA ALA A 111 -3.78 -6.49 -3.50
C ALA A 111 -4.72 -5.84 -4.53
N GLU A 112 -5.98 -5.61 -4.15
CA GLU A 112 -6.93 -4.90 -4.99
C GLU A 112 -6.48 -3.44 -5.19
N LEU A 113 -6.05 -2.77 -4.12
CA LEU A 113 -5.57 -1.39 -4.17
C LEU A 113 -4.26 -1.27 -4.99
N GLU A 114 -3.32 -2.22 -4.83
CA GLU A 114 -2.10 -2.30 -5.63
C GLU A 114 -2.41 -2.56 -7.11
N THR A 115 -3.44 -3.35 -7.42
CA THR A 115 -3.92 -3.54 -8.80
C THR A 115 -4.45 -2.23 -9.39
N LYS A 116 -5.21 -1.45 -8.63
CA LYS A 116 -5.68 -0.11 -9.04
C LYS A 116 -4.51 0.85 -9.26
N LEU A 117 -3.51 0.83 -8.37
CA LEU A 117 -2.31 1.65 -8.52
C LEU A 117 -1.54 1.29 -9.79
N HIS A 118 -1.33 0.00 -10.07
CA HIS A 118 -0.69 -0.42 -11.32
C HIS A 118 -1.44 0.04 -12.56
N ALA A 119 -2.78 0.01 -12.55
CA ALA A 119 -3.60 0.51 -13.65
C ALA A 119 -3.52 2.04 -13.80
N TRP A 120 -3.40 2.78 -12.69
CA TRP A 120 -3.17 4.22 -12.74
C TRP A 120 -1.78 4.54 -13.30
N LEU A 121 -0.74 3.86 -12.81
CA LEU A 121 0.65 4.04 -13.25
C LEU A 121 0.84 3.72 -14.73
N SER A 122 0.14 2.72 -15.28
CA SER A 122 0.26 2.39 -16.70
C SER A 122 -0.28 3.48 -17.63
N GLN A 123 -1.15 4.35 -17.13
CA GLN A 123 -1.74 5.46 -17.87
C GLN A 123 -0.99 6.78 -17.65
N HIS A 124 -0.37 6.96 -16.48
CA HIS A 124 0.17 8.25 -16.05
C HIS A 124 1.69 8.28 -15.85
N ALA A 125 2.37 7.14 -15.81
CA ALA A 125 3.81 7.04 -15.61
C ALA A 125 4.52 6.42 -16.82
N SER A 126 5.74 6.88 -17.08
CA SER A 126 6.58 6.32 -18.15
C SER A 126 6.99 4.87 -17.85
N THR A 127 7.50 4.16 -18.85
CA THR A 127 8.03 2.81 -18.64
C THR A 127 9.21 2.82 -17.68
N GLU A 128 10.11 3.78 -17.83
CA GLU A 128 11.30 3.96 -16.97
C GLU A 128 10.90 4.23 -15.52
N GLN A 129 9.87 5.05 -15.29
CA GLN A 129 9.33 5.31 -13.95
C GLN A 129 8.75 4.05 -13.32
N ARG A 130 7.98 3.26 -14.07
CA ARG A 130 7.41 2.00 -13.58
C ARG A 130 8.48 0.95 -13.30
N GLU A 131 9.49 0.85 -14.15
CA GLU A 131 10.65 -0.02 -13.94
C GLU A 131 11.44 0.41 -12.70
N ARG A 132 11.69 1.71 -12.53
CA ARG A 132 12.37 2.22 -11.33
C ARG A 132 11.57 1.93 -10.07
N LEU A 133 10.25 2.13 -10.09
CA LEU A 133 9.40 1.80 -8.95
C LEU A 133 9.45 0.30 -8.59
N GLN A 134 9.48 -0.58 -9.59
CA GLN A 134 9.64 -2.02 -9.35
C GLN A 134 10.98 -2.35 -8.69
N GLN A 135 12.07 -1.68 -9.10
CA GLN A 135 13.38 -1.81 -8.44
C GLN A 135 13.31 -1.36 -6.97
N LEU A 136 12.63 -0.25 -6.68
CA LEU A 136 12.43 0.24 -5.31
C LEU A 136 11.59 -0.73 -4.47
N GLU A 137 10.56 -1.33 -5.08
CA GLU A 137 9.75 -2.37 -4.44
C GLU A 137 10.61 -3.57 -4.06
N TYR A 138 11.38 -4.13 -5.00
CA TYR A 138 12.30 -5.22 -4.72
C TYR A 138 13.32 -4.89 -3.63
N ARG A 139 13.86 -3.67 -3.62
CA ARG A 139 14.74 -3.19 -2.53
C ARG A 139 14.04 -3.20 -1.19
N SER A 140 12.81 -2.69 -1.12
CA SER A 140 12.02 -2.65 0.12
C SER A 140 11.69 -4.04 0.67
N LEU A 141 11.64 -5.06 -0.19
CA LEU A 141 11.38 -6.45 0.20
C LEU A 141 12.66 -7.17 0.67
N GLY A 142 13.84 -6.64 0.33
CA GLY A 142 15.12 -7.30 0.60
C GLY A 142 15.14 -8.71 0.00
N ILE A 143 15.62 -9.70 0.78
CA ILE A 143 15.67 -11.09 0.32
C ILE A 143 14.30 -11.68 -0.03
N ARG A 144 13.22 -11.16 0.57
CA ARG A 144 11.86 -11.68 0.35
C ARG A 144 11.33 -11.39 -1.04
N MET A 145 11.99 -10.52 -1.81
CA MET A 145 11.70 -10.37 -3.24
C MET A 145 11.80 -11.71 -3.98
N LEU A 146 12.69 -12.62 -3.56
CA LEU A 146 12.90 -13.92 -4.21
C LEU A 146 11.73 -14.89 -4.07
N LEU A 147 10.78 -14.58 -3.17
CA LEU A 147 9.57 -15.37 -3.00
C LEU A 147 8.49 -14.98 -4.02
N ARG A 148 8.60 -13.81 -4.65
CA ARG A 148 7.70 -13.36 -5.71
C ARG A 148 7.93 -14.13 -6.99
N ASN A 149 6.84 -14.40 -7.71
CA ASN A 149 6.91 -15.19 -8.94
C ASN A 149 7.66 -14.46 -10.07
N ASP A 150 7.51 -13.14 -10.16
CA ASP A 150 8.16 -12.31 -11.18
C ASP A 150 9.70 -12.28 -10.99
N ALA A 151 10.18 -11.94 -9.79
CA ALA A 151 11.60 -11.87 -9.48
C ALA A 151 12.28 -13.25 -9.60
N ALA A 152 11.66 -14.29 -9.04
CA ALA A 152 12.18 -15.66 -9.12
C ALA A 152 12.38 -16.12 -10.57
N LYS A 153 11.42 -15.81 -11.47
CA LYS A 153 11.53 -16.11 -12.90
C LYS A 153 12.66 -15.33 -13.56
N GLN A 154 12.75 -14.03 -13.30
CA GLN A 154 13.79 -13.17 -13.91
C GLN A 154 15.20 -13.62 -13.55
N ILE A 155 15.42 -14.08 -12.31
CA ILE A 155 16.75 -14.57 -11.89
C ILE A 155 16.97 -16.06 -12.24
N GLY A 156 15.93 -16.79 -12.66
CA GLY A 156 16.00 -18.22 -12.96
C GLY A 156 16.20 -19.07 -11.70
N LEU A 157 15.40 -18.80 -10.66
CA LEU A 157 15.38 -19.57 -9.42
C LEU A 157 14.69 -20.92 -9.64
N ASP A 158 15.36 -22.03 -9.32
CA ASP A 158 14.75 -23.35 -9.44
C ASP A 158 13.83 -23.69 -8.25
N SER A 159 13.10 -24.80 -8.36
CA SER A 159 12.14 -25.23 -7.34
C SER A 159 12.79 -25.60 -6.01
N ALA A 160 14.02 -26.14 -6.02
CA ALA A 160 14.75 -26.52 -4.81
C ALA A 160 15.23 -25.27 -4.07
N GLN A 161 15.84 -24.32 -4.77
CA GLN A 161 16.22 -23.01 -4.24
C GLN A 161 14.99 -22.27 -3.67
N ARG A 162 13.88 -22.26 -4.43
CA ARG A 162 12.63 -21.63 -3.98
C ARG A 162 12.09 -22.28 -2.70
N ALA A 163 12.16 -23.60 -2.56
CA ALA A 163 11.75 -24.29 -1.35
C ALA A 163 12.61 -23.88 -0.14
N VAL A 164 13.93 -23.72 -0.34
CA VAL A 164 14.84 -23.24 0.72
C VAL A 164 14.49 -21.83 1.18
N PHE A 165 14.31 -20.87 0.24
CA PHE A 165 13.95 -19.50 0.60
C PHE A 165 12.59 -19.43 1.32
N ASN A 166 11.59 -20.19 0.88
CA ASN A 166 10.30 -20.24 1.57
C ASN A 166 10.41 -20.79 2.99
N LYS A 167 11.21 -21.85 3.19
CA LYS A 167 11.45 -22.44 4.51
C LYS A 167 12.13 -21.45 5.46
N LEU A 168 13.16 -20.75 4.98
CA LEU A 168 13.87 -19.75 5.78
C LEU A 168 12.98 -18.56 6.14
N ALA A 169 12.26 -18.00 5.17
CA ALA A 169 11.33 -16.91 5.41
C ALA A 169 10.21 -17.30 6.39
N ARG A 170 9.71 -18.54 6.31
CA ARG A 170 8.76 -19.10 7.27
C ARG A 170 9.34 -19.14 8.68
N ALA A 171 10.54 -19.70 8.83
CA ALA A 171 11.21 -19.79 10.13
C ALA A 171 11.41 -18.40 10.76
N THR A 172 11.84 -17.41 9.98
CA THR A 172 11.96 -16.03 10.45
C THR A 172 10.62 -15.45 10.87
N GLN A 173 9.57 -15.62 10.05
CA GLN A 173 8.24 -15.09 10.36
C GLN A 173 7.68 -15.71 11.65
N ASP A 174 7.82 -17.02 11.82
CA ASP A 174 7.30 -17.73 12.99
C ASP A 174 8.07 -17.33 14.27
N ALA A 175 9.40 -17.17 14.17
CA ALA A 175 10.23 -16.72 15.30
C ALA A 175 9.92 -15.27 15.72
N LEU A 176 9.77 -14.36 14.75
CA LEU A 176 9.38 -12.97 15.01
C LEU A 176 7.97 -12.87 15.58
N ALA A 177 7.02 -13.67 15.07
CA ALA A 177 5.66 -13.70 15.61
C ALA A 177 5.63 -14.19 17.06
N ALA A 178 6.40 -15.22 17.39
CA ALA A 178 6.55 -15.71 18.76
C ALA A 178 7.13 -14.63 19.69
N ALA A 179 8.19 -13.94 19.25
CA ALA A 179 8.79 -12.84 20.01
C ALA A 179 7.80 -11.67 20.21
N GLN A 180 7.03 -11.33 19.18
CA GLN A 180 6.02 -10.27 19.26
C GLN A 180 4.88 -10.62 20.23
N VAL A 181 4.40 -11.86 20.22
CA VAL A 181 3.38 -12.33 21.18
C VAL A 181 3.90 -12.28 22.61
N ALA A 182 5.18 -12.58 22.83
CA ALA A 182 5.80 -12.43 24.14
C ALA A 182 5.94 -10.96 24.54
N ALA A 183 6.36 -10.08 23.63
CA ALA A 183 6.46 -8.64 23.86
C ALA A 183 5.12 -8.03 24.31
N GLN A 184 4.00 -8.44 23.70
CA GLN A 184 2.65 -8.01 24.10
C GLN A 184 2.28 -8.41 25.53
N LYS A 185 2.94 -9.42 26.10
CA LYS A 185 2.76 -9.87 27.49
C LYS A 185 3.73 -9.19 28.47
N GLY A 186 4.58 -8.29 27.99
CA GLY A 186 5.43 -7.41 28.81
C GLY A 186 6.93 -7.70 28.76
N GLU A 187 7.35 -8.90 28.36
CA GLU A 187 8.77 -9.26 28.28
C GLU A 187 9.01 -10.27 27.16
N ILE A 188 10.15 -10.13 26.46
CA ILE A 188 10.59 -11.08 25.44
C ILE A 188 11.65 -12.00 26.07
N PRO A 189 11.37 -13.30 26.25
CA PRO A 189 12.38 -14.25 26.70
C PRO A 189 13.63 -14.23 25.81
N GLU A 190 14.82 -14.23 26.42
CA GLU A 190 16.11 -14.21 25.71
C GLU A 190 16.18 -15.29 24.61
N LYS A 191 15.66 -16.48 24.89
CA LYS A 191 15.58 -17.58 23.91
C LYS A 191 14.80 -17.21 22.65
N LEU A 192 13.67 -16.51 22.78
CA LEU A 192 12.86 -16.08 21.63
C LEU A 192 13.53 -14.95 20.86
N GLN A 193 14.21 -14.04 21.56
CA GLN A 193 15.01 -13.00 20.93
C GLN A 193 16.17 -13.60 20.12
N SER A 194 16.95 -14.51 20.71
CA SER A 194 18.05 -15.20 20.03
C SER A 194 17.56 -16.03 18.84
N ALA A 195 16.45 -16.76 18.99
CA ALA A 195 15.87 -17.52 17.88
C ALA A 195 15.43 -16.62 16.72
N ALA A 196 14.82 -15.47 16.99
CA ALA A 196 14.43 -14.51 15.96
C ALA A 196 15.64 -13.89 15.25
N MET A 197 16.70 -13.57 16.00
CA MET A 197 17.95 -13.06 15.46
C MET A 197 18.65 -14.11 14.57
N GLU A 198 18.79 -15.34 15.05
CA GLU A 198 19.39 -16.46 14.31
C GLU A 198 18.62 -16.76 13.02
N ALA A 199 17.29 -16.81 13.08
CA ALA A 199 16.47 -17.02 11.89
C ALA A 199 16.64 -15.89 10.86
N THR A 200 16.65 -14.64 11.33
CA THR A 200 16.87 -13.47 10.46
C THR A 200 18.24 -13.52 9.78
N GLN A 201 19.29 -13.85 10.54
CA GLN A 201 20.65 -13.99 10.00
C GLN A 201 20.76 -15.13 8.99
N ALA A 202 20.13 -16.28 9.28
CA ALA A 202 20.10 -17.42 8.38
C ALA A 202 19.36 -17.11 7.07
N GLU A 203 18.24 -16.39 7.14
CA GLU A 203 17.53 -15.90 5.95
C GLU A 203 18.46 -14.98 5.15
N GLN A 204 19.03 -13.93 5.75
CA GLN A 204 19.93 -13.00 5.05
C GLN A 204 21.16 -13.68 4.42
N ALA A 205 21.77 -14.65 5.11
CA ALA A 205 22.92 -15.39 4.60
C ALA A 205 22.61 -16.22 3.34
N ALA A 206 21.34 -16.61 3.15
CA ALA A 206 20.92 -17.44 2.02
C ALA A 206 21.13 -16.77 0.65
N LEU A 207 21.13 -15.43 0.57
CA LEU A 207 21.49 -14.71 -0.66
C LEU A 207 22.87 -15.10 -1.20
N LYS A 208 23.82 -15.33 -0.30
CA LYS A 208 25.20 -15.67 -0.65
C LYS A 208 25.40 -17.17 -0.83
N THR A 209 24.71 -17.99 -0.02
CA THR A 209 24.95 -19.45 0.03
C THR A 209 24.07 -20.25 -0.91
N GLN A 210 22.87 -19.76 -1.27
CA GLN A 210 21.90 -20.52 -2.08
C GLN A 210 21.89 -20.12 -3.55
N LEU A 211 22.52 -19.00 -3.93
CA LEU A 211 22.47 -18.46 -5.27
C LEU A 211 23.79 -18.66 -6.02
N ARG A 212 23.68 -19.05 -7.30
CA ARG A 212 24.80 -19.13 -8.23
C ARG A 212 25.32 -17.73 -8.58
N PRO A 213 26.60 -17.56 -8.97
CA PRO A 213 27.17 -16.26 -9.32
C PRO A 213 26.36 -15.51 -10.40
N GLU A 214 25.86 -16.21 -11.42
CA GLU A 214 25.01 -15.60 -12.45
C GLU A 214 23.69 -15.06 -11.91
N GLN A 215 23.09 -15.74 -10.93
CA GLN A 215 21.85 -15.30 -10.27
C GLN A 215 22.12 -14.05 -9.42
N GLN A 216 23.26 -14.00 -8.72
CA GLN A 216 23.68 -12.83 -7.95
C GLN A 216 23.86 -11.60 -8.85
N GLN A 217 24.48 -11.76 -10.03
CA GLN A 217 24.60 -10.68 -11.01
C GLN A 217 23.25 -10.20 -11.53
N LYS A 218 22.30 -11.12 -11.79
CA LYS A 218 20.93 -10.77 -12.18
C LYS A 218 20.20 -10.00 -11.08
N ILE A 219 20.39 -10.36 -9.81
CA ILE A 219 19.85 -9.61 -8.67
C ILE A 219 20.36 -8.17 -8.66
N THR A 220 21.66 -7.95 -8.86
CA THR A 220 22.21 -6.59 -8.90
C THR A 220 21.55 -5.75 -10.00
N LYS A 221 21.32 -6.33 -11.19
CA LYS A 221 20.61 -5.66 -12.28
C LYS A 221 19.15 -5.38 -11.91
N LEU A 222 18.47 -6.35 -11.31
CA LEU A 222 17.07 -6.28 -10.91
C LEU A 222 16.81 -5.20 -9.84
N LEU A 223 17.77 -4.96 -8.96
CA LEU A 223 17.67 -3.94 -7.90
C LEU A 223 18.01 -2.52 -8.40
N GLY A 224 18.64 -2.37 -9.56
CA GLY A 224 19.06 -1.06 -10.10
C GLY A 224 19.97 -0.27 -9.16
N ALA A 225 19.95 1.06 -9.25
CA ALA A 225 20.76 1.94 -8.40
C ALA A 225 20.32 1.87 -6.92
N PRO A 226 21.25 1.97 -5.94
CA PRO A 226 20.93 2.04 -4.51
C PRO A 226 19.92 3.14 -4.19
N PHE A 227 19.05 2.85 -3.21
CA PHE A 227 18.09 3.79 -2.65
C PHE A 227 17.73 3.29 -1.25
N ASP A 228 17.68 4.20 -0.27
CA ASP A 228 17.34 3.85 1.11
C ASP A 228 15.82 3.86 1.30
N THR A 229 15.23 2.68 1.44
CA THR A 229 13.79 2.52 1.71
C THR A 229 13.46 2.50 3.21
N SER A 230 14.45 2.63 4.10
CA SER A 230 14.25 2.52 5.55
C SER A 230 13.90 3.85 6.22
N SER A 231 14.22 4.98 5.58
CA SER A 231 14.04 6.34 6.10
C SER A 231 12.89 7.11 5.43
N LEU A 232 11.95 6.40 4.80
CA LEU A 232 10.85 7.01 4.06
C LEU A 232 9.82 7.68 4.97
N GLU A 233 9.42 8.89 4.60
CA GLU A 233 8.38 9.63 5.30
C GLU A 233 7.00 9.38 4.67
N ARG A 234 5.94 9.65 5.43
CA ARG A 234 4.54 9.58 4.97
C ARG A 234 4.14 8.24 4.31
N ILE A 235 4.64 7.12 4.82
CA ILE A 235 4.38 5.76 4.28
C ILE A 235 3.02 5.13 4.66
N TYR A 236 2.09 5.92 5.18
CA TYR A 236 0.77 5.47 5.64
C TYR A 236 -0.34 6.13 4.82
N PRO A 237 -1.54 5.52 4.73
CA PRO A 237 -2.66 6.13 4.04
C PRO A 237 -2.97 7.50 4.65
N MET A 238 -3.39 8.43 3.80
CA MET A 238 -3.92 9.72 4.22
C MET A 238 -5.15 9.54 5.12
N ALA A 239 -5.37 10.52 6.00
CA ALA A 239 -6.60 10.56 6.77
C ALA A 239 -7.81 10.61 5.82
N PRO A 240 -8.81 9.72 6.00
CA PRO A 240 -10.04 9.78 5.21
C PRO A 240 -10.74 11.12 5.42
N GLU A 241 -11.34 11.67 4.36
CA GLU A 241 -12.10 12.92 4.47
C GLU A 241 -13.27 12.81 5.46
N LEU A 242 -13.61 13.94 6.08
CA LEU A 242 -14.74 14.04 6.99
C LEU A 242 -16.03 13.88 6.18
N ILE A 243 -16.84 12.88 6.55
CA ILE A 243 -18.16 12.71 5.95
C ILE A 243 -19.04 13.92 6.26
N PRO A 244 -19.92 14.34 5.35
CA PRO A 244 -20.88 15.40 5.65
C PRO A 244 -21.72 15.05 6.88
N VAL A 245 -21.76 15.99 7.84
CA VAL A 245 -22.61 15.92 9.03
C VAL A 245 -23.58 17.11 9.05
N GLU A 246 -24.77 16.90 9.62
CA GLU A 246 -25.86 17.89 9.59
C GLU A 246 -25.53 19.18 10.35
N HIS A 247 -24.79 19.07 11.45
CA HIS A 247 -24.52 20.17 12.35
C HIS A 247 -23.04 20.28 12.69
N TRP A 248 -22.48 21.44 12.39
CA TRP A 248 -21.16 21.87 12.84
C TRP A 248 -21.34 22.90 13.95
N LEU A 249 -20.56 22.76 15.01
CA LEU A 249 -20.51 23.72 16.10
C LEU A 249 -19.17 24.48 16.02
N ASN A 250 -19.19 25.75 16.41
CA ASN A 250 -18.04 26.67 16.42
C ASN A 250 -17.38 26.96 15.07
N SER A 251 -17.85 26.37 13.96
CA SER A 251 -17.32 26.62 12.62
C SER A 251 -18.34 26.27 11.53
N LYS A 252 -18.02 26.67 10.28
CA LYS A 252 -18.62 26.08 9.09
C LYS A 252 -17.99 24.70 8.83
N PRO A 253 -18.61 23.83 8.01
CA PRO A 253 -17.97 22.58 7.60
C PRO A 253 -16.55 22.78 7.08
N LEU A 254 -15.63 21.94 7.56
CA LEU A 254 -14.22 21.93 7.16
C LEU A 254 -13.92 20.69 6.32
N GLN A 255 -13.04 20.84 5.34
CA GLN A 255 -12.44 19.72 4.61
C GLN A 255 -10.99 19.51 5.08
N LEU A 256 -10.53 18.27 5.20
CA LEU A 256 -9.15 17.99 5.62
C LEU A 256 -8.12 18.60 4.66
N LYS A 257 -8.45 18.71 3.38
CA LYS A 257 -7.59 19.38 2.39
C LYS A 257 -7.34 20.86 2.69
N GLU A 258 -8.31 21.56 3.30
CA GLU A 258 -8.19 22.97 3.67
C GLU A 258 -7.30 23.17 4.92
N LEU A 259 -7.01 22.07 5.63
CA LEU A 259 -6.21 22.05 6.85
C LEU A 259 -4.76 21.59 6.62
N ARG A 260 -4.36 21.36 5.36
CA ARG A 260 -2.98 20.98 5.01
C ARG A 260 -1.98 22.02 5.54
N GLY A 261 -0.81 21.53 5.96
CA GLY A 261 0.23 22.35 6.61
C GLY A 261 -0.01 22.65 8.08
N LYS A 262 -1.15 22.22 8.65
CA LYS A 262 -1.43 22.28 10.09
C LYS A 262 -1.36 20.89 10.70
N VAL A 263 -0.96 20.81 11.98
CA VAL A 263 -1.13 19.61 12.79
C VAL A 263 -2.56 19.59 13.31
N ILE A 264 -3.32 18.54 12.96
CA ILE A 264 -4.73 18.42 13.31
C ILE A 264 -4.92 17.20 14.21
N LEU A 265 -5.64 17.39 15.32
CA LEU A 265 -6.10 16.32 16.20
C LEU A 265 -7.60 16.11 15.98
N ILE A 266 -7.99 14.88 15.62
CA ILE A 266 -9.40 14.47 15.57
C ILE A 266 -9.73 13.75 16.88
N HIS A 267 -10.54 14.41 17.72
CA HIS A 267 -11.00 13.84 18.98
C HIS A 267 -12.41 13.27 18.84
N PHE A 268 -12.54 11.95 18.92
CA PHE A 268 -13.84 11.28 19.01
C PHE A 268 -14.37 11.36 20.45
N TYR A 269 -15.38 12.20 20.67
CA TYR A 269 -15.91 12.52 22.00
C TYR A 269 -17.43 12.29 22.06
N ALA A 270 -17.94 11.98 23.26
CA ALA A 270 -19.36 11.94 23.58
C ALA A 270 -19.64 12.64 24.92
N PHE A 271 -20.63 13.54 24.96
CA PHE A 271 -20.87 14.44 26.11
C PHE A 271 -21.11 13.74 27.46
N GLN A 272 -21.66 12.53 27.47
CA GLN A 272 -21.93 11.79 28.71
C GLN A 272 -20.89 10.68 28.99
N CYS A 273 -19.84 10.58 28.18
CA CYS A 273 -18.79 9.58 28.35
C CYS A 273 -17.78 10.03 29.41
N HIS A 274 -17.75 9.35 30.56
CA HIS A 274 -16.82 9.66 31.65
C HIS A 274 -15.34 9.65 31.19
N ASN A 275 -14.94 8.62 30.43
CA ASN A 275 -13.57 8.52 29.90
C ASN A 275 -13.22 9.68 28.96
N CYS A 276 -14.21 10.26 28.29
CA CYS A 276 -14.01 11.33 27.33
C CYS A 276 -13.83 12.68 28.03
N HIS A 277 -14.38 12.86 29.23
CA HIS A 277 -14.10 14.04 30.09
C HIS A 277 -12.73 13.97 30.77
N ALA A 278 -12.23 12.76 30.98
CA ALA A 278 -10.98 12.51 31.68
C ALA A 278 -9.73 12.52 30.77
N ASN A 279 -9.90 12.48 29.44
CA ASN A 279 -8.82 12.63 28.44
C ASN A 279 -8.77 14.07 27.92
#